data_AF-A0A1V5D0U3-F1
#
_entry.id   AF-A0A1V5D0U3-F1
#
_cell.length_a   1.000
_cell.length_b   1.000
_cell.length_c   1.000
_cell.angle_alpha   90.00
_cell.angle_beta   90.00
_cell.angle_gamma   90.00
#
_symmetry.space_group_name_H-M   'P 1'
#
loop_
_entity.id
_entity.type
_entity.pdbx_description
1 polymer ?
#
loop_
_entity_poly.entity_id
_entity_poly.type
_entity_poly.pdbx_seq_one_letter_code
_entity_poly.pdbx_strand_id
1 'polypeptide(L)'
;MTIGGHLKDRPRKDQELLEEISDLKRRIRELEQEVTLIQLEKVALLGQLSTRIAHELKNPLSIILQGIAYIRSSVEDSVLIDACDKIKKSAIRADAAIQNLLGFLEHQKGRP
;
A
#
# COMPACT_ATOMS: atom_id res chain seq x y z
N MET A 1 14.10 22.87 -62.81
CA MET A 1 14.37 23.52 -61.51
C MET A 1 13.14 24.32 -61.13
N THR A 2 12.03 23.74 -60.66
CA THR A 2 11.77 22.84 -59.50
C THR A 2 11.76 23.58 -58.15
N ILE A 3 10.76 24.43 -57.87
CA ILE A 3 10.48 24.92 -56.50
C ILE A 3 8.96 25.01 -56.16
N GLY A 4 8.05 25.02 -57.14
CA GLY A 4 6.62 25.25 -56.88
C GLY A 4 5.82 24.09 -56.23
N GLY A 5 6.32 22.84 -56.30
CA GLY A 5 5.61 21.67 -55.77
C GLY A 5 5.74 21.45 -54.25
N HIS A 6 6.71 22.09 -53.59
CA HIS A 6 7.05 21.79 -52.20
C HIS A 6 6.31 22.64 -51.14
N LEU A 7 5.53 23.65 -51.55
CA LEU A 7 4.86 24.57 -50.63
C LEU A 7 3.38 24.21 -50.39
N LYS A 8 2.74 23.47 -51.30
CA LYS A 8 1.30 23.15 -51.23
C LYS A 8 1.00 21.95 -50.31
N ASP A 9 1.96 21.04 -50.13
CA ASP A 9 1.82 19.83 -49.30
C ASP A 9 2.24 20.04 -47.83
N ARG A 10 3.00 21.09 -47.51
CA ARG A 10 3.40 21.43 -46.13
C ARG A 10 2.21 21.62 -45.17
N PRO A 11 1.21 22.46 -45.47
CA PRO A 11 0.11 22.68 -44.52
C PRO A 11 -0.72 21.42 -44.25
N ARG A 12 -0.77 20.47 -45.20
CA ARG A 12 -1.49 19.21 -45.04
C ARG A 12 -0.72 18.21 -44.15
N LYS A 13 0.60 18.11 -44.36
CA LYS A 13 1.49 17.33 -43.48
C LYS A 13 1.55 17.89 -42.06
N ASP A 14 1.57 19.20 -41.92
CA ASP A 14 1.56 19.85 -40.60
C ASP A 14 0.24 19.54 -39.86
N GLN A 15 -0.89 19.51 -40.58
CA GLN A 15 -2.20 19.15 -40.02
C GLN A 15 -2.26 17.67 -39.61
N GLU A 16 -1.79 16.75 -40.46
CA GLU A 16 -1.69 15.31 -40.15
C GLU A 16 -0.80 15.05 -38.93
N LEU A 17 0.34 15.74 -38.83
CA LEU A 17 1.22 15.67 -37.66
C LEU A 17 0.55 16.21 -36.39
N LEU A 18 -0.23 17.28 -36.49
CA LEU A 18 -0.98 17.82 -35.35
C LEU A 18 -2.06 16.86 -34.87
N GLU A 19 -2.76 16.19 -35.78
CA GLU A 19 -3.73 15.14 -35.47
C GLU A 19 -3.05 13.95 -34.79
N GLU A 20 -1.91 13.48 -35.32
CA GLU A 20 -1.14 12.39 -34.73
C GLU A 20 -0.61 12.74 -33.33
N ILE A 21 -0.08 13.95 -33.13
CA ILE A 21 0.33 14.44 -31.81
C ILE A 21 -0.85 14.50 -30.84
N SER A 22 -2.03 14.94 -31.30
CA SER A 22 -3.24 14.99 -30.49
C SER A 22 -3.68 13.60 -30.04
N ASP A 23 -3.67 12.62 -30.96
CA ASP A 23 -4.00 11.23 -30.68
C ASP A 23 -3.00 10.56 -29.74
N LEU A 24 -1.69 10.79 -29.93
CA LEU A 24 -0.65 10.32 -29.03
C LEU A 24 -0.82 10.91 -27.62
N LYS A 25 -1.08 12.22 -27.53
CA LYS A 25 -1.37 12.87 -26.24
C LYS A 25 -2.62 12.29 -25.57
N ARG A 26 -3.65 11.91 -26.34
CA ARG A 26 -4.83 11.25 -25.79
C ARG A 26 -4.48 9.88 -25.23
N ARG A 27 -3.76 9.05 -25.99
CA ARG A 27 -3.30 7.73 -25.52
C ARG A 27 -2.41 7.81 -24.29
N ILE A 28 -1.49 8.77 -24.23
CA ILE A 28 -0.64 8.98 -23.04
C ILE A 28 -1.51 9.25 -21.81
N ARG A 29 -2.52 10.14 -21.92
CA ARG A 29 -3.44 10.42 -20.81
C ARG A 29 -4.26 9.21 -20.41
N GLU A 30 -4.74 8.42 -21.37
CA GLU A 30 -5.48 7.17 -21.11
C GLU A 30 -4.59 6.18 -20.32
N LEU A 31 -3.33 5.99 -20.75
CA LEU A 31 -2.37 5.12 -20.06
C LEU A 31 -2.02 5.64 -18.65
N GLU A 32 -1.84 6.95 -18.49
CA GLU A 32 -1.60 7.56 -17.17
C GLU A 32 -2.78 7.31 -16.20
N GLN A 33 -4.01 7.38 -16.71
CA GLN A 33 -5.21 7.05 -15.95
C GLN A 33 -5.27 5.57 -15.57
N GLU A 34 -4.98 4.66 -16.51
CA GLU A 34 -4.93 3.21 -16.22
C GLU A 34 -3.88 2.87 -15.17
N VAL A 35 -2.67 3.42 -15.28
CA VAL A 35 -1.60 3.21 -14.28
C VAL A 35 -2.05 3.71 -12.90
N THR A 36 -2.72 4.86 -12.85
CA THR A 36 -3.27 5.41 -11.60
C THR A 36 -4.33 4.50 -11.00
N LEU A 37 -5.25 3.98 -11.81
CA LEU A 37 -6.29 3.05 -11.36
C LEU A 37 -5.69 1.76 -10.81
N ILE A 38 -4.73 1.16 -11.53
CA ILE A 38 -4.02 -0.04 -11.07
C ILE A 38 -3.32 0.22 -9.72
N GLN A 39 -2.71 1.39 -9.57
CA GLN A 39 -2.03 1.75 -8.32
C GLN A 39 -3.02 1.90 -7.15
N LEU A 40 -4.21 2.47 -7.39
CA LEU A 40 -5.27 2.58 -6.39
C LEU A 40 -5.82 1.20 -5.99
N GLU A 41 -6.07 0.32 -6.95
CA GLU A 41 -6.50 -1.06 -6.68
C GLU A 41 -5.47 -1.83 -5.86
N LYS A 42 -4.19 -1.72 -6.22
CA LYS A 42 -3.10 -2.35 -5.47
C LYS A 42 -3.07 -1.90 -4.00
N VAL A 43 -3.20 -0.59 -3.74
CA VAL A 43 -3.23 -0.05 -2.38
C VAL A 43 -4.47 -0.52 -1.62
N ALA A 44 -5.64 -0.56 -2.28
CA ALA A 44 -6.87 -1.05 -1.68
C ALA A 44 -6.75 -2.52 -1.24
N LEU A 45 -6.21 -3.38 -2.12
CA LEU A 45 -5.95 -4.79 -1.84
C LEU A 45 -4.95 -4.98 -0.70
N LEU A 46 -3.85 -4.22 -0.69
CA LEU A 46 -2.88 -4.26 0.40
C LEU A 46 -3.52 -3.87 1.74
N GLY A 47 -4.35 -2.83 1.76
CA GLY A 47 -5.10 -2.45 2.97
C GLY A 47 -6.02 -3.56 3.47
N GLN A 48 -6.80 -4.18 2.57
CA GLN A 48 -7.68 -5.30 2.93
C GLN A 48 -6.89 -6.51 3.47
N LEU A 49 -5.80 -6.88 2.81
CA LEU A 49 -4.95 -7.99 3.21
C LEU A 49 -4.33 -7.72 4.58
N SER A 50 -3.81 -6.51 4.82
CA SER A 50 -3.18 -6.16 6.08
C SER A 50 -4.17 -6.11 7.24
N THR A 51 -5.40 -5.63 7.03
CA THR A 51 -6.47 -5.72 8.06
C THR A 51 -6.73 -7.17 8.45
N ARG A 52 -6.83 -8.08 7.47
CA ARG A 52 -7.04 -9.51 7.74
C ARG A 52 -5.86 -10.12 8.52
N ILE A 53 -4.63 -9.90 8.06
CA ILE A 53 -3.41 -10.37 8.74
C ILE A 53 -3.36 -9.85 10.18
N ALA A 54 -3.65 -8.57 10.39
CA ALA A 54 -3.65 -7.99 11.72
C ALA A 54 -4.66 -8.64 12.65
N HIS A 55 -5.88 -8.92 12.17
CA HIS A 55 -6.87 -9.68 12.94
C HIS A 55 -6.37 -11.10 13.27
N GLU A 56 -5.80 -11.80 12.29
CA GLU A 56 -5.29 -13.15 12.47
C GLU A 56 -4.09 -13.22 13.43
N LEU A 57 -3.27 -12.16 13.51
CA LEU A 57 -2.15 -12.05 14.46
C LEU A 57 -2.59 -11.58 15.86
N LYS A 58 -3.61 -10.74 15.97
CA LYS A 58 -4.16 -10.32 17.27
C LYS A 58 -4.68 -11.51 18.08
N ASN A 59 -5.27 -12.50 17.41
CA ASN A 59 -5.81 -13.69 18.06
C ASN A 59 -4.75 -14.49 18.85
N PRO A 60 -3.66 -14.99 18.25
CA PRO A 60 -2.62 -15.70 18.98
C PRO A 60 -1.92 -14.80 20.00
N LEU A 61 -1.73 -13.50 19.73
CA LEU A 61 -1.17 -12.56 20.72
C LEU A 61 -2.07 -12.47 21.97
N SER A 62 -3.38 -12.40 21.79
CA SER A 62 -4.34 -12.38 22.89
C SER A 62 -4.31 -13.68 23.70
N ILE A 63 -4.19 -14.83 23.03
CA ILE A 63 -4.02 -16.14 23.70
C ILE A 63 -2.71 -16.18 24.50
N ILE A 64 -1.61 -15.72 23.92
CA ILE A 64 -0.29 -15.63 24.58
C ILE A 64 -0.38 -14.76 25.83
N LEU A 65 -0.96 -13.57 25.72
CA LEU A 65 -1.12 -12.63 26.85
C LEU A 65 -1.98 -13.22 27.97
N GLN A 66 -3.08 -13.89 27.63
CA GLN A 66 -3.93 -14.58 28.62
C GLN A 66 -3.19 -15.72 29.30
N GLY A 67 -2.48 -16.56 28.55
CA GLY A 67 -1.68 -17.66 29.09
C GLY A 67 -0.59 -17.18 30.05
N ILE A 68 0.13 -16.12 29.69
CA ILE A 68 1.16 -15.53 30.55
C ILE A 68 0.53 -14.90 31.79
N ALA A 69 -0.61 -14.22 31.67
CA ALA A 69 -1.31 -13.67 32.84
C ALA A 69 -1.69 -14.77 33.84
N TYR A 70 -2.19 -15.91 33.35
CA TYR A 70 -2.51 -17.07 34.16
C TYR A 70 -1.27 -17.72 34.81
N ILE A 71 -0.18 -17.90 34.05
CA ILE A 71 1.07 -18.43 34.61
C ILE A 71 1.61 -17.47 35.67
N ARG A 72 1.63 -16.16 35.39
CA ARG A 72 2.12 -15.12 36.29
C ARG A 72 1.35 -15.06 37.61
N SER A 73 0.05 -15.38 37.62
CA SER A 73 -0.76 -15.45 38.84
C SER A 73 -0.54 -16.74 39.64
N SER A 74 0.17 -17.72 39.08
CA SER A 74 0.36 -19.06 39.64
C SER A 74 1.80 -19.34 40.08
N VAL A 75 2.70 -18.35 39.97
CA VAL A 75 4.13 -18.49 40.28
C VAL A 75 4.61 -17.41 41.25
N GLU A 76 5.46 -17.81 42.19
CA GLU A 76 6.16 -16.90 43.13
C GLU A 76 7.66 -16.78 42.81
N ASP A 77 8.20 -17.69 42.00
CA ASP A 77 9.60 -17.69 41.60
C ASP A 77 9.95 -16.41 40.82
N SER A 78 10.93 -15.67 41.34
CA SER A 78 11.35 -14.37 40.78
C SER A 78 11.86 -14.44 39.34
N VAL A 79 12.48 -15.55 38.93
CA VAL A 79 12.99 -15.77 37.58
C VAL A 79 11.82 -16.02 36.62
N LEU A 80 10.84 -16.83 37.03
CA LEU A 80 9.62 -17.06 36.25
C LEU A 80 8.78 -15.79 36.11
N ILE A 81 8.72 -14.96 37.16
CA ILE A 81 8.07 -13.66 37.12
C ILE A 81 8.72 -12.73 36.08
N ASP A 82 10.04 -12.60 36.10
CA ASP A 82 10.78 -11.78 35.14
C ASP A 82 10.61 -12.31 33.70
N ALA A 83 10.62 -13.63 33.52
CA ALA A 83 10.34 -14.26 32.23
C ALA A 83 8.92 -13.91 31.73
N CYS A 84 7.90 -14.03 32.56
CA CYS A 84 6.52 -13.65 32.22
C CYS A 84 6.43 -12.18 31.78
N ASP A 85 7.08 -11.27 32.52
CA ASP A 85 7.08 -9.85 32.21
C ASP A 85 7.78 -9.54 30.88
N LYS A 86 8.89 -10.22 30.58
CA LYS A 86 9.60 -10.11 29.29
C LYS A 86 8.75 -10.58 28.12
N ILE A 87 8.05 -11.71 28.26
CA ILE A 87 7.18 -12.22 27.20
C ILE A 87 5.97 -11.29 27.00
N LYS A 88 5.34 -10.83 28.09
CA LYS A 88 4.24 -9.86 28.04
C LYS A 88 4.65 -8.57 27.32
N LYS A 89 5.80 -7.98 27.67
CA LYS A 89 6.35 -6.78 27.01
C LYS A 89 6.57 -7.02 25.51
N SER A 90 7.10 -8.19 25.14
CA SER A 90 7.32 -8.55 23.74
C SER A 90 6.02 -8.68 22.96
N ALA A 91 4.99 -9.33 23.53
CA ALA A 91 3.67 -9.46 22.91
C ALA A 91 2.98 -8.10 22.70
N ILE A 92 3.07 -7.19 23.69
CA ILE A 92 2.55 -5.81 23.57
C ILE A 92 3.28 -5.04 22.46
N ARG A 93 4.60 -5.19 22.36
CA ARG A 93 5.37 -4.56 21.28
C ARG A 93 4.98 -5.09 19.90
N ALA A 94 4.69 -6.38 19.79
CA ALA A 94 4.23 -6.98 18.54
C ALA A 94 2.87 -6.40 18.13
N ASP A 95 1.92 -6.27 19.06
CA ASP A 95 0.62 -5.64 18.79
C ASP A 95 0.77 -4.18 18.35
N ALA A 96 1.64 -3.40 19.02
CA ALA A 96 1.93 -2.03 18.62
C ALA A 96 2.53 -1.93 17.20
N ALA A 97 3.44 -2.85 16.83
CA ALA A 97 4.00 -2.90 15.48
C ALA A 97 2.91 -3.20 14.43
N ILE A 98 1.96 -4.08 14.74
CA ILE A 98 0.81 -4.39 13.88
C ILE A 98 -0.10 -3.15 13.74
N GLN A 99 -0.39 -2.42 14.83
CA GLN A 99 -1.18 -1.18 14.77
C GLN A 99 -0.50 -0.12 13.90
N ASN A 100 0.81 0.07 14.04
CA ASN A 100 1.56 1.03 13.24
C ASN A 100 1.53 0.69 11.75
N LEU A 101 1.64 -0.60 11.40
CA LEU A 101 1.54 -1.04 10.01
C LEU A 101 0.14 -0.79 9.43
N LEU A 102 -0.91 -1.10 10.18
CA LEU A 102 -2.29 -0.80 9.78
C LEU A 102 -2.50 0.70 9.57
N GLY A 103 -2.09 1.52 10.54
CA GLY A 103 -2.19 2.97 10.45
C GLY A 103 -1.49 3.52 9.22
N PHE A 104 -0.29 3.04 8.89
CA PHE A 104 0.42 3.45 7.67
C PHE A 104 -0.38 3.16 6.39
N LEU A 105 -1.03 2.00 6.32
CA LEU A 105 -1.79 1.57 5.14
C LEU A 105 -3.15 2.28 5.02
N GLU A 106 -3.76 2.64 6.14
CA GLU A 106 -4.96 3.49 6.16
C GLU A 106 -4.66 4.91 5.69
N HIS A 107 -3.51 5.49 6.06
CA HIS A 107 -3.11 6.81 5.58
C HIS A 107 -2.85 6.86 4.05
N GLN A 108 -2.46 5.74 3.44
CA GLN A 108 -2.30 5.63 1.97
C GLN A 108 -3.65 5.63 1.22
N LYS A 109 -4.76 5.28 1.88
CA LYS A 109 -6.12 5.37 1.30
C LYS A 109 -6.69 6.81 1.30
N GLY A 110 -6.07 7.73 2.05
CA GLY A 110 -6.63 9.04 2.37
C GLY A 110 -6.01 10.25 1.66
N ARG A 111 -5.15 10.06 0.65
CA ARG A 111 -4.65 11.18 -0.17
C ARG A 111 -5.55 11.39 -1.39
N PRO A 112 -6.10 12.61 -1.60
CA PRO A 112 -6.63 13.00 -2.91
C PRO A 112 -5.53 13.01 -3.97
#